data_AF-A0A4Q3RYD1-F1
#
_entry.id   AF-A0A4Q3RYD1-F1
#
_cell.length_a   1.000
_cell.length_b   1.000
_cell.length_c   1.000
_cell.angle_alpha   90.00
_cell.angle_beta   90.00
_cell.angle_gamma   90.00
#
_symmetry.space_group_name_H-M   'P 1'
#
loop_
_entity.id
_entity.type
_entity.pdbx_description
1 polymer ?
#
loop_
_entity_poly.entity_id
_entity_poly.type
_entity_poly.pdbx_seq_one_letter_code
_entity_poly.pdbx_strand_id
1 'polypeptide(L)'
;MAGMAGTWTPGVVRGRLVAEGWGATLGYPALIPDAAGAEVAVLVFESADLPAHWARLDAFEGDGYRREVVTVRTEAGEVEAWIYASANRDAPS
;
A
#
# COMPACT_ATOMS: atom_id res chain seq x y z
N MET A 1 -5.63 -10.24 -4.00
CA MET A 1 -5.44 -11.24 -2.93
C MET A 1 -6.33 -12.48 -3.08
N ALA A 2 -6.66 -12.89 -4.30
CA ALA A 2 -7.47 -14.09 -4.51
C ALA A 2 -6.72 -15.34 -3.99
N GLY A 3 -7.37 -16.10 -3.12
CA GLY A 3 -6.86 -17.39 -2.60
C GLY A 3 -6.15 -17.36 -1.25
N MET A 4 -6.00 -16.19 -0.60
CA MET A 4 -5.43 -16.09 0.75
C MET A 4 -6.54 -15.86 1.78
N ALA A 5 -6.51 -16.59 2.89
CA ALA A 5 -7.39 -16.32 4.03
C ALA A 5 -6.79 -15.19 4.87
N GLY A 6 -7.58 -14.21 5.25
CA GLY A 6 -7.09 -13.09 6.04
C GLY A 6 -8.17 -12.12 6.48
N THR A 7 -7.76 -11.18 7.33
CA THR A 7 -8.62 -10.14 7.89
C THR A 7 -8.30 -8.81 7.25
N TRP A 8 -9.35 -8.03 6.99
CA TRP A 8 -9.24 -6.67 6.49
C TRP A 8 -9.60 -5.68 7.59
N THR A 9 -8.67 -4.78 7.89
CA THR A 9 -8.86 -3.76 8.93
C THR A 9 -8.74 -2.37 8.30
N PRO A 10 -9.72 -1.46 8.52
CA PRO A 10 -9.59 -0.09 8.07
C PRO A 10 -8.48 0.63 8.84
N GLY A 11 -7.76 1.49 8.13
CA GLY A 11 -6.70 2.30 8.72
C GLY A 11 -6.43 3.56 7.92
N VAL A 12 -5.49 4.35 8.43
CA VAL A 12 -5.06 5.61 7.84
C VAL A 12 -3.53 5.65 7.81
N VAL A 13 -2.99 6.05 6.66
CA VAL A 13 -1.58 6.42 6.50
C VAL A 13 -1.48 7.89 6.12
N ARG A 14 -0.28 8.46 6.18
CA ARG A 14 -0.02 9.81 5.67
C ARG A 14 0.78 9.75 4.38
N GLY A 15 0.35 10.52 3.39
CA GLY A 15 0.96 10.52 2.08
C GLY A 15 0.24 11.36 1.04
N ARG A 16 0.59 11.13 -0.21
CA ARG A 16 -0.05 11.70 -1.39
C ARG A 16 -0.48 10.60 -2.33
N LEU A 17 -1.72 10.67 -2.82
CA LEU A 17 -2.18 9.84 -3.92
C LEU A 17 -1.74 10.47 -5.23
N VAL A 18 -1.08 9.70 -6.09
CA VAL A 18 -0.70 10.11 -7.44
C VAL A 18 -1.47 9.27 -8.44
N ALA A 19 -1.99 9.91 -9.50
CA ALA A 19 -2.70 9.23 -10.57
C ALA A 19 -1.72 8.55 -11.56
N GLU A 20 -0.71 7.86 -11.02
CA GLU A 20 0.32 7.14 -11.76
C GLU A 20 0.32 5.65 -11.35
N GLY A 21 0.83 4.79 -12.24
CA GLY A 21 0.86 3.34 -12.07
C GLY A 21 -0.28 2.62 -12.78
N TRP A 22 -0.11 1.31 -13.03
CA TRP A 22 -1.08 0.50 -13.78
C TRP A 22 -2.45 0.41 -13.06
N GLY A 23 -2.45 0.55 -11.73
CA GLY A 23 -3.66 0.66 -10.91
C GLY A 23 -4.44 1.96 -11.13
N ALA A 24 -3.80 3.07 -11.52
CA ALA A 24 -4.47 4.36 -11.71
C ALA A 24 -5.47 4.32 -12.88
N THR A 25 -5.16 3.55 -13.94
CA THR A 25 -6.09 3.29 -15.05
C THR A 25 -7.29 2.44 -14.62
N LEU A 26 -7.18 1.71 -13.51
CA LEU A 26 -8.25 0.92 -12.88
C LEU A 26 -8.90 1.64 -11.68
N GLY A 27 -8.56 2.90 -11.42
CA GLY A 27 -9.12 3.70 -10.32
C GLY A 27 -8.43 3.51 -8.96
N TYR A 28 -7.28 2.84 -8.92
CA TYR A 28 -6.44 2.67 -7.72
C TYR A 28 -5.18 3.53 -7.83
N PRO A 29 -5.21 4.80 -7.39
CA PRO A 29 -4.04 5.68 -7.44
C PRO A 29 -2.88 5.10 -6.62
N ALA A 30 -1.65 5.31 -7.09
CA ALA A 30 -0.48 4.95 -6.29
C ALA A 30 -0.35 5.88 -5.08
N LEU A 31 0.18 5.36 -3.98
CA LEU A 31 0.49 6.14 -2.78
C LEU A 31 1.98 6.47 -2.74
N ILE A 32 2.31 7.71 -2.40
CA ILE A 32 3.64 8.11 -1.94
C ILE A 32 3.53 8.38 -0.43
N PRO A 33 4.11 7.52 0.44
CA PRO A 33 4.15 7.77 1.88
C PRO A 33 4.90 9.07 2.19
N ASP A 34 4.28 9.94 2.98
CA ASP A 34 4.82 11.22 3.43
C ASP A 34 4.20 11.56 4.79
N ALA A 35 5.02 11.62 5.84
CA ALA A 35 4.57 11.90 7.20
C ALA A 35 3.97 13.31 7.36
N ALA A 36 4.37 14.27 6.51
CA ALA A 36 3.79 15.61 6.45
C ALA A 36 2.59 15.69 5.49
N GLY A 37 2.29 14.60 4.78
CA GLY A 37 1.22 14.51 3.81
C GLY A 37 -0.18 14.44 4.42
N ALA A 38 -1.17 14.35 3.54
CA ALA A 38 -2.56 14.21 3.91
C ALA A 38 -2.86 12.81 4.44
N GLU A 39 -3.94 12.67 5.20
CA GLU A 39 -4.43 11.37 5.63
C GLU A 39 -5.10 10.64 4.45
N VAL A 40 -4.66 9.41 4.22
CA VAL A 40 -5.16 8.53 3.17
C VAL A 40 -5.75 7.29 3.82
N ALA A 41 -7.04 7.06 3.56
CA ALA A 41 -7.73 5.87 4.02
C ALA A 41 -7.20 4.63 3.28
N VAL A 42 -6.90 3.58 4.03
CA VAL A 42 -6.38 2.31 3.53
C VAL A 42 -7.10 1.14 4.19
N LEU A 43 -6.93 -0.05 3.60
CA LEU A 43 -7.28 -1.31 4.23
C LEU A 43 -6.00 -2.11 4.45
N VAL A 44 -5.78 -2.55 5.69
CA VAL A 44 -4.69 -3.46 6.06
C VAL A 44 -5.18 -4.89 5.88
N PHE A 45 -4.48 -5.67 5.06
CA PHE A 45 -4.73 -7.09 4.93
C PHE A 45 -3.74 -7.88 5.80
N GLU A 46 -4.25 -8.62 6.76
CA GLU A 46 -3.45 -9.52 7.60
C GLU A 46 -3.73 -10.97 7.21
N SER A 47 -2.68 -11.72 6.91
CA SER A 47 -2.77 -13.15 6.58
C SER A 47 -1.46 -13.85 6.88
N ALA A 48 -1.55 -15.06 7.46
CA ALA A 48 -0.41 -15.94 7.68
C ALA A 48 0.21 -16.46 6.37
N ASP A 49 -0.50 -16.35 5.26
CA ASP A 49 -0.05 -16.84 3.94
C ASP A 49 0.87 -15.82 3.24
N LEU A 50 0.90 -14.55 3.69
CA LEU A 50 1.66 -13.48 3.04
C LEU A 50 3.15 -13.78 2.82
N PRO A 51 3.89 -14.37 3.79
CA PRO A 51 5.30 -14.73 3.59
C PRO A 51 5.55 -15.62 2.37
N ALA A 52 4.61 -16.53 2.07
CA ALA A 52 4.72 -17.43 0.93
C ALA A 52 4.33 -16.77 -0.41
N HIS A 53 3.67 -15.60 -0.37
CA HIS A 53 3.15 -14.91 -1.54
C HIS A 53 3.87 -13.60 -1.91
N TRP A 54 4.84 -13.16 -1.10
CA TRP A 54 5.58 -11.92 -1.36
C TRP A 54 6.19 -11.83 -2.74
N ALA A 55 6.92 -12.87 -3.19
CA ALA A 55 7.55 -12.86 -4.51
C ALA A 55 6.53 -12.73 -5.67
N ARG A 56 5.34 -13.30 -5.51
CA ARG A 56 4.26 -13.19 -6.51
C ARG A 56 3.68 -11.78 -6.54
N LEU A 57 3.53 -11.16 -5.37
CA LEU A 57 3.03 -9.78 -5.25
C LEU A 57 4.05 -8.79 -5.82
N ASP A 58 5.34 -8.95 -5.49
CA ASP A 58 6.42 -8.13 -6.02
C ASP A 58 6.47 -8.20 -7.56
N ALA A 59 6.38 -9.41 -8.13
CA ALA A 59 6.38 -9.60 -9.58
C ALA A 59 5.13 -9.04 -10.29
N PHE A 60 4.00 -8.97 -9.59
CA PHE A 60 2.76 -8.44 -10.13
C PHE A 60 2.77 -6.92 -10.22
N GLU A 61 3.30 -6.24 -9.19
CA GLU A 61 3.40 -4.79 -9.17
C GLU A 61 4.51 -4.26 -10.09
N GLY A 62 5.58 -5.06 -10.27
CA GLY A 62 6.69 -4.75 -11.16
C GLY A 62 7.45 -3.48 -10.75
N ASP A 63 8.21 -2.93 -11.69
CA ASP A 63 9.12 -1.80 -11.43
C ASP A 63 8.40 -0.47 -11.13
N GLY A 64 7.08 -0.41 -11.33
CA GLY A 64 6.27 0.78 -11.07
C GLY A 64 6.03 1.06 -9.58
N TYR A 65 6.24 0.05 -8.73
CA TYR A 65 6.05 0.16 -7.29
C TYR A 65 7.19 -0.46 -6.53
N ARG A 66 7.35 -0.04 -5.28
CA ARG A 66 8.32 -0.59 -4.35
C ARG A 66 7.66 -0.86 -3.01
N ARG A 67 8.00 -2.01 -2.42
CA ARG A 67 7.49 -2.39 -1.12
C ARG A 67 8.23 -1.62 -0.02
N GLU A 68 7.48 -0.82 0.75
CA GLU A 68 7.98 -0.05 1.88
C GLU A 68 7.19 -0.36 3.15
N VAL A 69 7.83 -0.25 4.30
CA VAL A 69 7.15 -0.32 5.60
C VAL A 69 6.52 1.04 5.87
N VAL A 70 5.26 1.04 6.28
CA VAL A 70 4.55 2.23 6.77
C VAL A 70 3.88 1.92 8.10
N THR A 71 3.74 2.96 8.91
CA THR A 71 2.89 2.93 10.10
C THR A 71 1.46 3.25 9.69
N VAL A 72 0.54 2.32 9.94
CA VAL A 72 -0.89 2.49 9.70
C VAL A 72 -1.58 2.72 11.03
N ARG A 73 -2.34 3.82 11.13
CA ARG A 73 -3.19 4.11 12.28
C ARG A 73 -4.53 3.38 12.10
N THR A 74 -4.84 2.46 12.99
CA THR A 74 -6.12 1.75 13.04
C THR A 74 -6.89 2.14 14.31
N GLU A 75 -8.16 1.74 14.43
CA GLU A 75 -8.93 1.94 15.67
C GLU A 75 -8.32 1.21 16.88
N ALA A 76 -7.61 0.10 16.64
CA ALA A 76 -6.95 -0.69 17.69
C ALA A 76 -5.56 -0.15 18.07
N GLY A 77 -5.03 0.83 17.33
CA GLY A 77 -3.69 1.38 17.52
C GLY A 77 -2.88 1.41 16.22
N GLU A 78 -1.60 1.76 16.36
CA GLU A 78 -0.65 1.79 15.25
C GLU A 78 -0.08 0.41 14.96
N VAL A 79 -0.01 0.04 13.69
CA VAL A 79 0.59 -1.21 13.21
C VAL A 79 1.57 -0.92 12.09
N GLU A 80 2.64 -1.71 12.00
CA GLU A 80 3.52 -1.69 10.83
C GLU A 80 2.96 -2.60 9.74
N ALA A 81 2.86 -2.08 8.53
CA ALA A 81 2.40 -2.83 7.38
C ALA A 81 3.27 -2.55 6.15
N TRP A 82 3.29 -3.52 5.23
CA TRP A 82 3.90 -3.33 3.92
C TRP A 82 2.92 -2.66 2.97
N ILE A 83 3.38 -1.65 2.24
CA ILE A 83 2.64 -1.02 1.14
C ILE A 83 3.49 -1.00 -0.12
N TYR A 84 2.85 -1.18 -1.27
CA TYR A 84 3.46 -0.92 -2.56
C TYR A 84 3.29 0.57 -2.88
N ALA A 85 4.34 1.34 -2.60
CA ALA A 85 4.39 2.77 -2.88
C ALA A 85 4.87 3.03 -4.30
N SER A 86 4.50 4.17 -4.89
CA SER A 86 5.02 4.57 -6.20
C SER A 86 6.55 4.57 -6.18
N ALA A 87 7.17 3.90 -7.15
CA ALA A 87 8.62 3.95 -7.32
C ALA A 87 9.09 5.35 -7.75
N ASN A 88 8.21 6.11 -8.41
CA ASN A 88 8.43 7.49 -8.82
C ASN A 88 8.05 8.46 -7.69
N ARG A 89 9.00 8.75 -6.78
CA ARG A 89 8.77 9.67 -5.64
C ARG A 89 8.69 11.14 -6.03
N ASP A 90 9.22 11.49 -7.20
CA ASP A 90 9.31 12.88 -7.68
C ASP A 90 8.18 13.23 -8.67
N ALA A 91 7.16 12.38 -8.76
CA ALA A 91 5.98 12.64 -9.57
C ALA A 91 5.37 14.00 -9.18
N PRO A 92 5.17 14.93 -10.15
CA PRO A 92 4.56 16.21 -9.85
C PRO A 92 3.15 16.02 -9.27
N SER A 93 2.83 16.93 -8.34
CA SER A 93 1.57 16.97 -7.59
C SER A 93 0.34 17.30 -8.42
#